data_AF-A0A377TR72-F1
#
_entry.id   AF-A0A377TR72-F1
#
_cell.length_a   1.000
_cell.length_b   1.000
_cell.length_c   1.000
_cell.angle_alpha   90.00
_cell.angle_beta   90.00
_cell.angle_gamma   90.00
#
_symmetry.space_group_name_H-M   'P 1'
#
loop_
_entity.id
_entity.type
_entity.pdbx_description
1 polymer ?
#
loop_
_entity_poly.entity_id
_entity_poly.type
_entity_poly.pdbx_seq_one_letter_code
_entity_poly.pdbx_strand_id
1 'polypeptide(L)'
;MKVSGLGERYIDKVNNAEEGVLSNGVQTFPDRTDRVYLNADSCSVIHDDALNRTIDVVHHHQHNVVAWNPGPALSVSMGDMPDDGYKTFVCVETCCVTQPQKASEETPSRLAQTISVKKR
;
A
#
# COMPACT_ATOMS: atom_id res chain seq x y z
N MET A 1 3.17 0.70 -13.71
CA MET A 1 3.28 -0.04 -12.43
C MET A 1 1.89 -0.33 -11.90
N LYS A 2 1.68 -1.50 -11.29
CA LYS A 2 0.43 -1.90 -10.63
C LYS A 2 0.73 -2.78 -9.42
N VAL A 3 -0.17 -2.85 -8.45
CA VAL A 3 -0.05 -3.70 -7.26
C VAL A 3 -1.24 -4.64 -7.19
N SER A 4 -1.00 -5.94 -7.06
CA SER A 4 -2.04 -6.96 -6.85
C SER A 4 -2.01 -7.51 -5.43
N GLY A 5 -3.02 -8.30 -5.06
CA GLY A 5 -3.12 -8.91 -3.72
C GLY A 5 -3.70 -7.96 -2.67
N LEU A 6 -4.32 -6.86 -3.10
CA LEU A 6 -4.85 -5.82 -2.21
C LEU A 6 -6.28 -6.11 -1.75
N GLY A 7 -6.89 -7.22 -2.18
CA GLY A 7 -8.29 -7.51 -1.88
C GLY A 7 -9.25 -6.54 -2.57
N GLU A 8 -10.52 -6.64 -2.24
CA GLU A 8 -11.58 -5.92 -2.96
C GLU A 8 -11.92 -4.59 -2.29
N ARG A 9 -12.11 -4.56 -0.97
CA ARG A 9 -12.65 -3.39 -0.27
C ARG A 9 -11.55 -2.46 0.19
N TYR A 10 -11.76 -1.16 -0.01
CA TYR A 10 -10.85 -0.14 0.47
C TYR A 10 -11.58 1.11 0.96
N ILE A 11 -10.89 1.91 1.78
CA ILE A 11 -11.27 3.28 2.13
C ILE A 11 -10.36 4.23 1.34
N ASP A 12 -10.94 5.16 0.58
CA ASP A 12 -10.21 6.13 -0.24
C ASP A 12 -10.03 7.46 0.50
N LYS A 13 -8.83 7.70 1.04
CA LYS A 13 -8.52 8.94 1.76
C LYS A 13 -8.41 10.16 0.86
N VAL A 14 -8.27 9.98 -0.47
CA VAL A 14 -8.32 11.10 -1.42
C VAL A 14 -9.78 11.50 -1.67
N ASN A 15 -10.68 10.52 -1.72
CA ASN A 15 -12.11 10.74 -1.94
C ASN A 15 -12.90 10.70 -0.62
N ASN A 16 -12.62 11.63 0.30
CA ASN A 16 -13.36 11.84 1.56
C ASN A 16 -13.54 10.60 2.46
N ALA A 17 -12.59 9.65 2.42
CA ALA A 17 -12.68 8.37 3.13
C ALA A 17 -13.91 7.53 2.74
N GLU A 18 -14.39 7.66 1.50
CA GLU A 18 -15.44 6.79 0.98
C GLU A 18 -14.95 5.35 0.81
N GLU A 19 -15.84 4.38 1.05
CA GLU A 19 -15.56 2.98 0.75
C GLU A 19 -15.74 2.69 -0.74
N GLY A 20 -14.79 1.94 -1.30
CA GLY A 20 -14.83 1.46 -2.68
C GLY A 20 -14.53 -0.03 -2.79
N VAL A 21 -14.71 -0.55 -4.00
CA VAL A 21 -14.50 -1.97 -4.34
C VAL A 21 -13.68 -2.08 -5.62
N LEU A 22 -12.56 -2.79 -5.55
CA LEU A 22 -11.79 -3.26 -6.71
C LEU A 22 -12.43 -4.52 -7.27
N SER A 23 -12.49 -4.63 -8.60
CA SER A 23 -13.06 -5.80 -9.28
C SER A 23 -12.14 -7.02 -9.29
N ASN A 24 -10.84 -6.86 -9.05
CA ASN A 24 -9.85 -7.93 -9.17
C ASN A 24 -8.67 -7.80 -8.18
N GLY A 25 -8.79 -6.93 -7.17
CA GLY A 25 -7.72 -6.68 -6.19
C GLY A 25 -6.42 -6.12 -6.76
N VAL A 26 -6.48 -5.45 -7.92
CA VAL A 26 -5.35 -4.77 -8.55
C VAL A 26 -5.54 -3.26 -8.54
N GLN A 27 -4.54 -2.53 -8.05
CA GLN A 27 -4.48 -1.07 -8.04
C GLN A 27 -3.44 -0.53 -9.03
N THR A 28 -3.81 0.50 -9.78
CA THR A 28 -2.89 1.32 -10.59
C THR A 28 -2.73 2.72 -9.97
N PHE A 29 -1.68 3.45 -10.36
CA PHE A 29 -1.34 4.75 -9.76
C PHE A 29 -1.19 5.82 -10.85
N PRO A 30 -2.28 6.20 -11.55
CA PRO A 30 -2.23 7.20 -12.61
C PRO A 30 -2.09 8.63 -12.05
N ASP A 31 -2.52 8.85 -10.82
CA ASP A 31 -2.43 10.10 -10.07
C ASP A 31 -2.37 9.78 -8.56
N ARG A 32 -2.52 10.78 -7.70
CA ARG A 32 -2.56 10.65 -6.24
C ARG A 32 -3.50 9.54 -5.83
N THR A 33 -2.96 8.56 -5.14
CA THR A 33 -3.70 7.43 -4.58
C THR A 33 -3.35 7.32 -3.12
N ASP A 34 -4.35 7.22 -2.24
CA ASP A 34 -4.15 7.02 -0.81
C ASP A 34 -5.27 6.13 -0.26
N ARG A 35 -5.06 4.81 -0.25
CA ARG A 35 -6.11 3.83 0.02
C ARG A 35 -5.74 2.87 1.14
N VAL A 36 -6.68 2.63 2.06
CA VAL A 36 -6.60 1.60 3.10
C VAL A 36 -7.40 0.39 2.66
N TYR A 37 -6.75 -0.73 2.37
CA TYR A 37 -7.38 -1.99 2.00
C TYR A 37 -7.80 -2.77 3.23
N LEU A 38 -9.05 -3.24 3.22
CA LEU A 38 -9.73 -3.83 4.38
C LEU A 38 -9.64 -5.36 4.44
N ASN A 39 -9.33 -5.99 3.31
CA ASN A 39 -9.29 -7.43 3.14
C ASN A 39 -8.19 -7.86 2.16
N ALA A 40 -7.03 -7.21 2.23
CA ALA A 40 -5.86 -7.58 1.44
C ALA A 40 -5.36 -8.98 1.77
N ASP A 41 -4.73 -9.62 0.78
CA ASP A 41 -4.08 -10.91 0.97
C ASP A 41 -2.86 -10.77 1.88
N SER A 42 -2.32 -11.91 2.33
CA SER A 42 -1.07 -11.92 3.09
C SER A 42 0.15 -11.45 2.27
N CYS A 43 0.05 -11.35 0.95
CA CYS A 43 1.13 -10.88 0.08
C CYS A 43 0.60 -9.93 -0.99
N SER A 44 1.04 -8.68 -0.93
CA SER A 44 0.90 -7.73 -2.05
C SER A 44 2.06 -7.91 -3.03
N VAL A 45 1.79 -7.81 -4.33
CA VAL A 45 2.82 -7.93 -5.37
C VAL A 45 2.88 -6.65 -6.19
N ILE A 46 4.02 -5.97 -6.16
CA ILE A 46 4.31 -4.83 -7.00
C ILE A 46 4.83 -5.35 -8.34
N HIS A 47 4.14 -5.01 -9.43
CA HIS A 47 4.55 -5.30 -10.80
C HIS A 47 5.22 -4.07 -11.42
N ASP A 48 6.51 -4.19 -11.68
CA ASP A 48 7.39 -3.15 -12.20
C ASP A 48 7.98 -3.59 -13.54
N ASP A 49 7.23 -3.33 -14.61
CA ASP A 49 7.63 -3.69 -15.97
C ASP A 49 8.81 -2.84 -16.47
N ALA A 50 9.00 -1.62 -15.92
CA ALA A 50 10.10 -0.72 -16.30
C ALA A 50 11.46 -1.26 -15.83
N LEU A 51 11.51 -1.92 -14.68
CA LEU A 51 12.72 -2.55 -14.14
C LEU A 51 12.73 -4.08 -14.27
N ASN A 52 11.80 -4.63 -15.06
CA ASN A 52 11.64 -6.07 -15.32
C ASN A 52 11.70 -6.94 -14.04
N ARG A 53 10.90 -6.58 -13.04
CA ARG A 53 10.87 -7.27 -11.73
C ARG A 53 9.49 -7.29 -11.12
N THR A 54 9.31 -8.16 -10.14
CA THR A 54 8.26 -8.02 -9.13
C THR A 54 8.86 -7.88 -7.75
N ILE A 55 8.15 -7.19 -6.86
CA ILE A 55 8.50 -7.06 -5.45
C ILE A 55 7.33 -7.62 -4.66
N ASP A 56 7.58 -8.69 -3.91
CA ASP A 56 6.60 -9.26 -3.00
C ASP A 56 6.74 -8.56 -1.64
N VAL A 57 5.61 -8.07 -1.13
CA VAL A 57 5.47 -7.49 0.19
C VAL A 57 4.56 -8.40 0.99
N VAL A 58 5.16 -9.23 1.84
CA VAL A 58 4.43 -10.16 2.70
C VAL A 58 4.12 -9.48 4.02
N HIS A 59 2.84 -9.51 4.38
CA HIS A 59 2.26 -8.87 5.54
C HIS A 59 2.08 -9.89 6.67
N HIS A 60 2.49 -9.52 7.88
CA HIS A 60 2.28 -10.34 9.07
C HIS A 60 1.63 -9.51 10.17
N HIS A 61 0.58 -10.09 10.79
CA HIS A 61 -0.16 -9.51 11.90
C HIS A 61 -0.83 -8.15 11.59
N GLN A 62 -1.08 -7.89 10.30
CA GLN A 62 -1.79 -6.73 9.81
C GLN A 62 -3.31 -6.92 9.86
N HIS A 63 -4.04 -5.82 10.00
CA HIS A 63 -5.48 -5.77 9.70
C HIS A 63 -5.74 -5.13 8.34
N ASN A 64 -4.79 -4.33 7.86
CA ASN A 64 -4.93 -3.51 6.67
C ASN A 64 -3.63 -3.51 5.87
N VAL A 65 -3.77 -3.12 4.60
CA VAL A 65 -2.64 -2.69 3.77
C VAL A 65 -2.95 -1.28 3.31
N VAL A 66 -1.96 -0.39 3.27
CA VAL A 66 -2.09 0.89 2.58
C VAL A 66 -1.32 0.83 1.28
N ALA A 67 -1.92 1.35 0.19
CA ALA A 67 -1.16 1.65 -1.01
C ALA A 67 -1.25 3.14 -1.33
N TRP A 68 -0.09 3.76 -1.48
CA TRP A 68 0.03 5.21 -1.62
C TRP A 68 1.04 5.63 -2.67
N ASN A 69 0.68 6.67 -3.42
CA ASN A 69 1.59 7.48 -4.22
C ASN A 69 1.07 8.93 -4.18
N PRO A 70 1.92 9.94 -3.94
CA PRO A 70 1.48 11.33 -3.78
C PRO A 70 0.95 11.95 -5.07
N GLY A 71 1.34 11.43 -6.24
CA GLY A 71 1.13 12.10 -7.51
C GLY A 71 1.94 13.40 -7.63
N PRO A 72 1.86 14.08 -8.79
CA PRO A 72 2.73 15.20 -9.10
C PRO A 72 2.54 16.41 -8.19
N ALA A 73 1.29 16.82 -7.96
CA ALA A 73 0.99 18.05 -7.22
C ALA A 73 1.46 17.98 -5.75
N LEU A 74 1.23 16.84 -5.08
CA LEU A 74 1.65 16.67 -3.69
C LEU A 74 3.17 16.52 -3.60
N SER A 75 3.81 15.80 -4.54
CA SER A 75 5.28 15.66 -4.62
C SER A 75 5.98 17.02 -4.66
N VAL A 76 5.53 17.94 -5.52
CA VAL A 76 6.09 19.31 -5.64
C VAL A 76 5.91 20.13 -4.34
N SER A 77 4.85 19.88 -3.59
CA SER A 77 4.59 20.62 -2.35
C SER A 77 5.32 20.05 -1.12
N MET A 78 5.83 18.83 -1.20
CA MET A 78 6.53 18.16 -0.10
C MET A 78 8.01 18.56 -0.10
N GLY A 79 8.41 19.45 0.81
CA GLY A 79 9.78 19.99 0.85
C GLY A 79 10.89 18.97 1.15
N ASP A 80 10.54 17.76 1.58
CA ASP A 80 11.44 16.63 1.83
C ASP A 80 11.43 15.58 0.69
N MET A 81 10.70 15.83 -0.40
CA MET A 81 10.62 14.97 -1.57
C MET A 81 11.04 15.75 -2.84
N PRO A 82 11.78 15.16 -3.78
CA PRO A 82 11.98 15.78 -5.09
C PRO A 82 10.63 16.02 -5.79
N ASP A 83 10.53 17.10 -6.57
CA ASP A 83 9.32 17.45 -7.34
C ASP A 83 8.78 16.28 -8.19
N ASP A 84 9.68 15.44 -8.73
CA ASP A 84 9.36 14.28 -9.54
C ASP A 84 9.55 12.94 -8.81
N GLY A 85 9.79 12.96 -7.50
CA GLY A 85 10.05 11.78 -6.67
C GLY A 85 8.93 10.74 -6.76
N TYR A 86 7.67 11.17 -6.88
CA TYR A 86 6.51 10.29 -7.05
C TYR A 86 6.63 9.28 -8.21
N LYS A 87 7.46 9.56 -9.23
CA LYS A 87 7.60 8.70 -10.41
C LYS A 87 8.32 7.39 -10.13
N THR A 88 9.15 7.34 -9.09
CA THR A 88 10.11 6.24 -8.87
C THR A 88 9.82 5.42 -7.62
N PHE A 89 8.68 5.61 -6.97
CA PHE A 89 8.28 4.78 -5.84
C PHE A 89 6.77 4.56 -5.76
N VAL A 90 6.39 3.54 -5.00
CA VAL A 90 5.04 3.34 -4.48
C VAL A 90 5.18 2.83 -3.06
N CYS A 91 4.30 3.28 -2.17
CA CYS A 91 4.19 2.71 -0.84
C CYS A 91 3.19 1.56 -0.86
N VAL A 92 3.60 0.43 -0.29
CA VAL A 92 2.74 -0.72 0.04
C VAL A 92 3.06 -1.06 1.49
N GLU A 93 2.15 -0.72 2.39
CA GLU A 93 2.42 -0.61 3.81
C GLU A 93 1.63 -1.65 4.59
N THR A 94 2.32 -2.42 5.42
CA THR A 94 1.70 -3.33 6.40
C THR A 94 1.18 -2.52 7.58
N CYS A 95 -0.13 -2.55 7.89
CA CYS A 95 -0.67 -1.68 8.94
C CYS A 95 -1.92 -2.22 9.68
N CYS A 96 -2.24 -1.59 10.82
CA CYS A 96 -3.44 -1.83 11.63
C CYS A 96 -4.08 -0.49 11.99
N VAL A 97 -4.87 0.07 11.08
CA VAL A 97 -5.33 1.47 11.15
C VAL A 97 -6.83 1.63 11.29
N THR A 98 -7.63 0.58 11.04
CA THR A 98 -9.08 0.65 11.19
C THR A 98 -9.56 0.30 12.60
N GLN A 99 -8.70 -0.30 13.43
CA GLN A 99 -9.03 -0.70 14.80
C GLN A 99 -7.85 -0.45 15.76
N PRO A 100 -8.09 0.19 16.93
CA PRO A 100 -7.06 0.35 17.96
C PRO A 100 -6.51 -1.00 18.43
N GLN A 101 -5.18 -1.11 18.46
CA GLN A 101 -4.50 -2.28 19.01
C GLN A 101 -4.44 -2.18 20.54
N LYS A 102 -4.72 -3.29 21.24
CA LYS A 102 -4.53 -3.41 22.69
C LYS A 102 -3.38 -4.37 22.93
N ALA A 103 -2.36 -3.91 23.65
CA ALA A 103 -1.19 -4.71 23.99
C ALA A 103 -0.96 -4.72 25.50
N SER A 104 -0.48 -5.84 26.02
CA SER A 104 0.05 -5.99 27.38
C SER A 104 1.37 -6.75 27.33
N GLU A 105 2.02 -6.92 28.48
CA GLU A 105 3.24 -7.74 28.58
C GLU A 105 2.97 -9.21 28.19
N GLU A 106 1.83 -9.76 28.59
CA GLU A 106 1.41 -11.14 28.30
C GLU A 106 0.86 -11.31 26.88
N THR A 107 0.25 -10.25 26.33
CA THR A 107 -0.30 -10.24 24.96
C THR A 107 0.25 -9.06 24.17
N PRO A 108 1.51 -9.13 23.69
CA PRO A 108 2.09 -8.06 22.90
C PRO A 108 1.46 -8.01 21.50
N SER A 109 1.24 -6.80 20.98
CA SER A 109 0.91 -6.61 19.57
C SER A 109 2.18 -6.76 18.72
N ARG A 110 2.04 -7.31 17.52
CA ARG A 110 3.12 -7.52 16.56
C ARG A 110 2.69 -6.97 15.21
N LEU A 111 3.66 -6.50 14.45
CA LEU A 111 3.49 -6.11 13.05
C LEU A 111 4.82 -6.40 12.36
N ALA A 112 4.80 -7.11 11.24
CA ALA A 112 6.02 -7.41 10.51
C ALA A 112 5.77 -7.45 9.00
N GLN A 113 6.81 -7.13 8.25
CA GLN A 113 6.80 -7.14 6.79
C GLN A 113 8.04 -7.84 6.28
N THR A 114 7.86 -8.74 5.32
CA THR A 114 8.97 -9.39 4.60
C THR A 114 8.95 -8.92 3.15
N ILE A 115 10.10 -8.47 2.64
CA ILE A 115 10.23 -7.98 1.26
C ILE A 115 11.13 -8.93 0.49
N SER A 116 10.69 -9.34 -0.70
CA SER A 116 11.54 -10.10 -1.63
C SER A 116 11.42 -9.58 -3.05
N VAL A 117 12.50 -9.69 -3.82
CA VAL A 117 12.56 -9.25 -5.22
C VAL A 117 12.70 -10.47 -6.11
N LYS A 118 11.85 -10.56 -7.15
CA LYS A 118 11.90 -11.61 -8.16
C LYS A 118 12.18 -10.99 -9.52
N LYS A 119 13.12 -11.57 -10.26
CA LYS A 119 13.32 -11.21 -11.68
C LYS A 119 12.19 -11.80 -12.50
N ARG A 120 11.73 -11.05 -13.51
CA ARG A 120 10.84 -11.55 -14.56
C ARG A 120 11.63 -12.03 -15.76
#